data_AF-A0AAD1MV43-F1
#
_entry.id   AF-A0AAD1MV43-F1
#
_cell.length_a   1.000
_cell.length_b   1.000
_cell.length_c   1.000
_cell.angle_alpha   90.00
_cell.angle_beta   90.00
_cell.angle_gamma   90.00
#
_symmetry.space_group_name_H-M   'P 1'
#
loop_
_entity.id
_entity.type
_entity.pdbx_description
1 polymer ?
#
loop_
_entity_poly.entity_id
_entity_poly.type
_entity_poly.pdbx_seq_one_letter_code
_entity_poly.pdbx_strand_id
1 'polypeptide(L)'
;MTVHTHDHDGMDHSHTGHEHPGGEHQDHAHQGHGDNVNAMAVSATLHCLTGCAIGEIAGLMIGTAIGLSNVATIGLAVALAFVFGYTLSTLPLLKAGLALGTALSVVLAADTLSILTMEIVDNAVMAVIPGAMDAGLVNAVFWVGMMIALGAAFLAAYPVNRALLRRGKGHALTHEYHHGAQTPSGARRFIPSFSTGTLVAAIAAFIIGGLVVSIAADMEDPGGHAQSATISAVG
;
A
#
# COMPACT_ATOMS: atom_id res chain seq x y z
N MET A 1 69.80 -0.19 -55.46
CA MET A 1 69.72 0.17 -54.03
C MET A 1 69.26 -1.10 -53.33
N THR A 2 70.19 -1.79 -52.69
CA THR A 2 70.09 -3.19 -52.28
C THR A 2 70.32 -3.25 -50.76
N VAL A 3 69.32 -3.78 -50.04
CA VAL A 3 69.36 -4.58 -48.80
C VAL A 3 70.17 -4.10 -47.58
N HIS A 4 69.48 -3.98 -46.43
CA HIS A 4 69.81 -4.59 -45.11
C HIS A 4 68.65 -4.29 -44.14
N THR A 5 67.73 -5.22 -43.82
CA THR A 5 67.76 -6.23 -42.74
C THR A 5 68.08 -5.68 -41.35
N HIS A 6 67.06 -5.59 -40.49
CA HIS A 6 67.21 -5.80 -39.05
C HIS A 6 66.23 -6.90 -38.63
N ASP A 7 66.84 -8.06 -38.36
CA ASP A 7 66.32 -9.15 -37.56
C ASP A 7 66.78 -8.89 -36.13
N HIS A 8 65.95 -9.17 -35.12
CA HIS A 8 66.35 -9.87 -33.91
C HIS A 8 65.16 -10.08 -32.95
N ASP A 9 65.00 -11.38 -32.66
CA ASP A 9 64.71 -12.00 -31.38
C ASP A 9 63.26 -12.10 -30.89
N GLY A 10 62.83 -13.35 -30.86
CA GLY A 10 61.50 -13.81 -30.49
C GLY A 10 61.22 -13.82 -29.00
N MET A 11 59.92 -13.94 -28.70
CA MET A 11 59.45 -14.73 -27.58
C MET A 11 58.21 -15.51 -28.03
N ASP A 12 58.32 -16.81 -27.82
CA ASP A 12 57.37 -17.88 -28.06
C ASP A 12 56.27 -17.85 -26.99
N HIS A 13 55.00 -17.72 -27.39
CA HIS A 13 53.87 -18.12 -26.54
C HIS A 13 52.75 -18.71 -27.41
N SER A 14 52.74 -20.03 -27.42
CA SER A 14 51.60 -20.87 -27.74
C SER A 14 50.41 -20.56 -26.81
N HIS A 15 49.28 -20.18 -27.39
CA HIS A 15 47.99 -20.29 -26.71
C HIS A 15 47.14 -21.36 -27.41
N THR A 16 47.23 -22.55 -26.82
CA THR A 16 46.26 -23.64 -26.90
C THR A 16 44.85 -23.16 -26.58
N GLY A 17 43.88 -23.77 -27.25
CA GLY A 17 42.47 -23.40 -27.18
C GLY A 17 41.85 -23.43 -25.79
N HIS A 18 40.95 -22.48 -25.59
CA HIS A 18 39.80 -22.63 -24.71
C HIS A 18 38.55 -22.28 -25.53
N GLU A 19 37.93 -23.33 -26.08
CA GLU A 19 36.51 -23.33 -26.38
C GLU A 19 35.77 -23.06 -25.08
N HIS A 20 35.18 -21.86 -24.94
CA HIS A 20 34.19 -21.61 -23.91
C HIS A 20 32.85 -22.20 -24.37
N PRO A 21 32.30 -23.21 -23.67
CA PRO A 21 30.99 -23.74 -23.98
C PRO A 21 29.91 -22.73 -23.57
N GLY A 22 28.96 -22.50 -24.48
CA GLY A 22 27.59 -22.09 -24.15
C GLY A 22 27.47 -20.92 -23.18
N GLY A 23 27.84 -19.71 -23.63
CA GLY A 23 27.21 -18.51 -23.10
C GLY A 23 25.73 -18.56 -23.46
N GLU A 24 24.91 -19.06 -22.55
CA GLU A 24 23.48 -18.78 -22.51
C GLU A 24 23.36 -17.25 -22.46
N HIS A 25 23.23 -16.64 -23.64
CA HIS A 25 22.60 -15.35 -23.78
C HIS A 25 21.19 -15.54 -23.23
N GLN A 26 21.04 -15.35 -21.92
CA GLN A 26 19.76 -15.16 -21.29
C GLN A 26 19.10 -14.03 -22.07
N ASP A 27 18.09 -14.43 -22.84
CA ASP A 27 17.14 -13.55 -23.46
C ASP A 27 16.81 -12.45 -22.46
N HIS A 28 17.28 -11.24 -22.73
CA HIS A 28 16.77 -10.04 -22.10
C HIS A 28 15.34 -9.88 -22.60
N ALA A 29 14.47 -10.70 -22.02
CA ALA A 29 13.05 -10.71 -22.26
C ALA A 29 12.58 -9.28 -22.03
N HIS A 30 11.98 -8.72 -23.08
CA HIS A 30 11.13 -7.57 -23.01
C HIS A 30 9.94 -7.89 -22.07
N GLN A 31 10.18 -7.94 -20.75
CA GLN A 31 9.16 -7.93 -19.70
C GLN A 31 8.57 -6.53 -19.72
N GLY A 32 7.68 -6.35 -20.68
CA GLY A 32 7.15 -5.08 -21.11
C GLY A 32 6.37 -4.43 -19.98
N HIS A 33 6.67 -3.17 -19.73
CA HIS A 33 5.85 -2.07 -19.17
C HIS A 33 4.57 -2.41 -18.37
N GLY A 34 3.71 -3.34 -18.79
CA GLY A 34 2.55 -3.84 -18.07
C GLY A 34 2.84 -4.49 -16.71
N ASP A 35 3.92 -5.26 -16.56
CA ASP A 35 4.25 -5.91 -15.28
C ASP A 35 4.69 -4.90 -14.22
N ASN A 36 5.49 -3.92 -14.63
CA ASN A 36 5.89 -2.79 -13.78
C ASN A 36 4.67 -1.94 -13.35
N VAL A 37 3.71 -1.70 -14.25
CA VAL A 37 2.48 -0.96 -13.91
C VAL A 37 1.61 -1.71 -12.93
N ASN A 38 1.48 -3.04 -13.04
CA ASN A 38 0.69 -3.83 -12.10
C ASN A 38 1.33 -3.80 -10.70
N ALA A 39 2.65 -3.98 -10.60
CA ALA A 39 3.37 -3.91 -9.33
C ALA A 39 3.27 -2.52 -8.68
N MET A 40 3.39 -1.45 -9.46
CA MET A 40 3.18 -0.07 -8.97
C MET A 40 1.75 0.17 -8.52
N ALA A 41 0.74 -0.33 -9.25
CA ALA A 41 -0.66 -0.20 -8.87
C ALA A 41 -0.95 -0.94 -7.56
N VAL A 42 -0.44 -2.15 -7.38
CA VAL A 42 -0.56 -2.89 -6.10
C VAL A 42 0.08 -2.11 -4.97
N SER A 43 1.31 -1.61 -5.16
CA SER A 43 2.01 -0.84 -4.14
C SER A 43 1.28 0.44 -3.75
N ALA A 44 0.78 1.20 -4.72
CA ALA A 44 0.00 2.42 -4.48
C ALA A 44 -1.29 2.12 -3.72
N THR A 45 -2.00 1.06 -4.14
CA THR A 45 -3.24 0.62 -3.49
C THR A 45 -2.97 0.22 -2.04
N LEU A 46 -1.91 -0.53 -1.75
CA LEU A 46 -1.58 -0.95 -0.38
C LEU A 46 -1.17 0.23 0.51
N HIS A 47 -0.42 1.21 0.01
CA HIS A 47 -0.09 2.41 0.78
C HIS A 47 -1.35 3.22 1.13
N CYS A 48 -2.26 3.42 0.16
CA CYS A 48 -3.54 4.09 0.39
C CYS A 48 -4.40 3.31 1.40
N LEU A 49 -4.58 2.01 1.17
CA LEU A 49 -5.34 1.11 2.03
C LEU A 49 -4.85 1.16 3.48
N THR A 50 -3.53 1.24 3.68
CA THR A 50 -2.95 1.34 5.02
C THR A 50 -3.38 2.62 5.73
N GLY A 51 -3.35 3.75 5.02
CA GLY A 51 -3.80 5.02 5.59
C GLY A 51 -5.30 5.07 5.82
N CYS A 52 -6.10 4.50 4.92
CA CYS A 52 -7.55 4.34 5.11
C CYS A 52 -7.84 3.53 6.38
N ALA A 53 -7.30 2.32 6.49
CA ALA A 53 -7.52 1.45 7.65
C ALA A 53 -7.11 2.13 8.98
N ILE A 54 -5.98 2.85 9.01
CA ILE A 54 -5.56 3.59 10.20
C ILE A 54 -6.56 4.69 10.55
N GLY A 55 -6.98 5.48 9.56
CA GLY A 55 -7.91 6.59 9.76
C GLY A 55 -9.30 6.12 10.18
N GLU A 56 -9.82 5.06 9.58
CA GLU A 56 -11.11 4.48 9.93
C GLU A 56 -11.13 3.99 11.38
N ILE A 57 -10.13 3.18 11.76
CA ILE A 57 -10.07 2.59 13.11
C ILE A 57 -9.83 3.70 14.15
N ALA A 58 -8.98 4.68 13.85
CA ALA A 58 -8.80 5.84 14.73
C ALA A 58 -10.08 6.67 14.88
N GLY A 59 -10.82 6.91 13.79
CA GLY A 59 -12.08 7.64 13.81
C GLY A 59 -13.17 6.91 14.58
N LEU A 60 -13.25 5.59 14.42
CA LEU A 60 -14.14 4.73 15.21
C LEU A 60 -13.78 4.76 16.70
N MET A 61 -12.50 4.62 17.07
CA MET A 61 -12.04 4.75 18.46
C MET A 61 -12.40 6.11 19.05
N ILE A 62 -12.07 7.20 18.36
CA ILE A 62 -12.34 8.55 18.84
C ILE A 62 -13.86 8.78 18.95
N GLY A 63 -14.63 8.44 17.91
CA GLY A 63 -16.06 8.71 17.89
C GLY A 63 -16.84 7.91 18.92
N THR A 64 -16.48 6.64 19.12
CA THR A 64 -17.06 5.82 20.20
C THR A 64 -16.69 6.34 21.58
N ALA A 65 -15.43 6.76 21.79
CA ALA A 65 -14.96 7.28 23.08
C ALA A 65 -15.70 8.56 23.51
N ILE A 66 -16.10 9.41 22.55
CA ILE A 66 -16.87 10.64 22.83
C ILE A 66 -18.38 10.46 22.66
N GLY A 67 -18.87 9.26 22.34
CA GLY A 67 -20.29 8.95 22.24
C GLY A 67 -21.00 9.55 21.01
N LEU A 68 -20.30 9.70 19.88
CA LEU A 68 -20.91 10.14 18.63
C LEU A 68 -21.93 9.11 18.10
N SER A 69 -22.98 9.60 17.43
CA SER A 69 -23.88 8.74 16.65
C SER A 69 -23.13 8.02 15.53
N ASN A 70 -23.61 6.85 15.09
CA ASN A 70 -22.98 6.06 14.02
C ASN A 70 -22.66 6.91 12.77
N VAL A 71 -23.60 7.74 12.30
CA VAL A 71 -23.39 8.60 11.12
C VAL A 71 -22.25 9.61 11.32
N ALA A 72 -22.17 10.22 12.50
CA ALA A 72 -21.12 11.18 12.82
C ALA A 72 -19.76 10.49 12.99
N THR A 73 -19.73 9.29 13.58
CA THR A 73 -18.52 8.46 13.69
C THR A 73 -18.00 8.04 12.32
N ILE A 74 -18.89 7.61 11.41
CA ILE A 74 -18.53 7.30 10.01
C ILE A 74 -17.95 8.54 9.33
N GLY A 75 -18.59 9.71 9.47
CA GLY A 75 -18.07 10.95 8.91
C GLY A 75 -16.67 11.30 9.43
N LEU A 76 -16.41 11.09 10.73
CA LEU A 76 -15.08 11.27 11.32
C LEU A 76 -14.06 10.25 10.81
N ALA A 77 -14.44 8.98 10.73
CA ALA A 77 -13.63 7.89 10.20
C ALA A 77 -13.19 8.17 8.76
N VAL A 78 -14.14 8.52 7.88
CA VAL A 78 -13.87 8.90 6.49
C VAL A 78 -12.93 10.10 6.43
N ALA A 79 -13.17 11.14 7.23
CA ALA A 79 -12.31 12.33 7.23
C ALA A 79 -10.87 12.00 7.64
N LEU A 80 -10.68 11.17 8.68
CA LEU A 80 -9.37 10.72 9.10
C LEU A 80 -8.72 9.77 8.09
N ALA A 81 -9.49 8.89 7.44
CA ALA A 81 -9.01 8.01 6.38
C ALA A 81 -8.41 8.80 5.21
N PHE A 82 -9.06 9.88 4.77
CA PHE A 82 -8.48 10.80 3.80
C PHE A 82 -7.17 11.44 4.30
N VAL A 83 -7.13 11.92 5.55
CA VAL A 83 -5.94 12.55 6.13
C VAL A 83 -4.76 11.57 6.18
N PHE A 84 -4.96 10.37 6.72
CA PHE A 84 -3.91 9.36 6.88
C PHE A 84 -3.54 8.73 5.53
N GLY A 85 -4.50 8.46 4.66
CA GLY A 85 -4.31 7.99 3.28
C GLY A 85 -3.39 8.92 2.49
N TYR A 86 -3.73 10.20 2.40
CA TYR A 86 -2.87 11.17 1.72
C TYR A 86 -1.50 11.31 2.37
N THR A 87 -1.44 11.32 3.70
CA THR A 87 -0.16 11.48 4.42
C THR A 87 0.79 10.33 4.09
N LEU A 88 0.33 9.08 4.22
CA LEU A 88 1.15 7.90 3.96
C LEU A 88 1.54 7.76 2.49
N SER A 89 0.66 8.12 1.55
CA SER A 89 1.01 8.11 0.13
C SER A 89 1.96 9.24 -0.27
N THR A 90 1.86 10.43 0.32
CA THR A 90 2.68 11.60 -0.06
C THR A 90 4.09 11.55 0.56
N LEU A 91 4.24 10.93 1.74
CA LEU A 91 5.51 10.86 2.47
C LEU A 91 6.70 10.29 1.65
N PRO A 92 6.56 9.14 0.94
CA PRO A 92 7.63 8.61 0.09
C PRO A 92 8.04 9.56 -1.03
N LEU A 93 7.09 10.29 -1.63
CA LEU A 93 7.35 11.20 -2.74
C LEU A 93 8.11 12.45 -2.28
N LEU A 94 7.78 12.98 -1.10
CA LEU A 94 8.52 14.10 -0.51
C LEU A 94 9.96 13.71 -0.14
N LYS A 95 10.15 12.47 0.32
CA LYS A 95 11.48 11.92 0.57
C LYS A 95 12.30 11.75 -0.71
N ALA A 96 11.66 11.37 -1.82
CA ALA A 96 12.27 11.27 -3.15
C ALA A 96 12.62 12.65 -3.77
N GLY A 97 12.28 13.75 -3.09
CA GLY A 97 12.75 15.09 -3.44
C GLY A 97 11.80 15.93 -4.29
N LEU A 98 10.59 15.44 -4.56
CA LEU A 98 9.56 16.23 -5.23
C LEU A 98 9.21 17.50 -4.43
N ALA A 99 8.99 18.60 -5.15
CA ALA A 99 8.46 19.82 -4.56
C ALA A 99 7.06 19.55 -3.99
N LEU A 100 6.78 20.05 -2.78
CA LEU A 100 5.52 19.81 -2.05
C LEU A 100 4.28 20.04 -2.93
N GLY A 101 4.24 21.13 -3.71
CA GLY A 101 3.11 21.43 -4.59
C GLY A 101 2.89 20.42 -5.72
N THR A 102 3.97 19.90 -6.32
CA THR A 102 3.89 18.88 -7.38
C THR A 102 3.54 17.52 -6.79
N ALA A 103 4.12 17.16 -5.64
CA ALA A 103 3.79 15.94 -4.93
C ALA A 103 2.31 15.93 -4.54
N LEU A 104 1.81 17.02 -3.94
CA LEU A 104 0.38 17.12 -3.62
C LEU A 104 -0.50 17.08 -4.87
N SER A 105 -0.19 17.79 -5.97
CA SER A 105 -1.10 17.77 -7.12
C SER A 105 -1.19 16.41 -7.81
N VAL A 106 -0.07 15.68 -7.89
CA VAL A 106 0.00 14.34 -8.48
C VAL A 106 -0.71 13.31 -7.60
N VAL A 107 -0.43 13.34 -6.29
CA VAL A 107 -1.02 12.41 -5.32
C VAL A 107 -2.51 12.69 -5.15
N LEU A 108 -2.91 13.95 -5.02
CA LEU A 108 -4.30 14.32 -4.77
C LEU A 108 -5.18 13.93 -5.97
N ALA A 109 -4.69 14.04 -7.21
CA ALA A 109 -5.46 13.60 -8.38
C ALA A 109 -5.67 12.07 -8.43
N ALA A 110 -4.67 11.28 -8.05
CA ALA A 110 -4.72 9.82 -8.14
C ALA A 110 -5.40 9.18 -6.91
N ASP A 111 -5.01 9.62 -5.72
CA ASP A 111 -5.37 8.98 -4.47
C ASP A 111 -6.77 9.38 -4.00
N THR A 112 -7.28 10.57 -4.37
CA THR A 112 -8.67 10.94 -4.03
C THR A 112 -9.66 9.92 -4.56
N LEU A 113 -9.48 9.51 -5.82
CA LEU A 113 -10.37 8.55 -6.45
C LEU A 113 -10.20 7.14 -5.85
N SER A 114 -8.97 6.76 -5.52
CA SER A 114 -8.69 5.49 -4.84
C SER A 114 -9.34 5.44 -3.46
N ILE A 115 -9.10 6.46 -2.62
CA ILE A 115 -9.63 6.56 -1.27
C ILE A 115 -11.15 6.60 -1.32
N LEU A 116 -11.75 7.45 -2.16
CA LEU A 116 -13.21 7.50 -2.30
C LEU A 116 -13.80 6.14 -2.69
N THR A 117 -13.14 5.40 -3.58
CA THR A 117 -13.58 4.06 -3.96
C THR A 117 -13.50 3.09 -2.77
N MET A 118 -12.41 3.13 -2.01
CA MET A 118 -12.23 2.30 -0.81
C MET A 118 -13.31 2.61 0.22
N GLU A 119 -13.48 3.88 0.61
CA GLU A 119 -14.45 4.30 1.63
C GLU A 119 -15.89 3.93 1.26
N ILE A 120 -16.28 4.08 -0.02
CA ILE A 120 -17.62 3.69 -0.48
C ILE A 120 -17.80 2.17 -0.34
N VAL A 121 -16.80 1.39 -0.75
CA VAL A 121 -16.89 -0.08 -0.71
C VAL A 121 -16.82 -0.59 0.72
N ASP A 122 -15.94 -0.05 1.56
CA ASP A 122 -15.80 -0.43 2.97
C ASP A 122 -17.11 -0.20 3.72
N ASN A 123 -17.67 1.01 3.64
CA ASN A 123 -18.95 1.32 4.28
C ASN A 123 -20.11 0.50 3.69
N ALA A 124 -20.12 0.23 2.39
CA ALA A 124 -21.14 -0.62 1.77
C ALA A 124 -21.06 -2.07 2.26
N VAL A 125 -19.86 -2.64 2.38
CA VAL A 125 -19.65 -3.98 2.91
C VAL A 125 -20.08 -4.05 4.37
N MET A 126 -19.63 -3.10 5.20
CA MET A 126 -20.02 -3.03 6.61
C MET A 126 -21.54 -2.89 6.79
N ALA A 127 -22.22 -2.13 5.92
CA ALA A 127 -23.67 -1.99 5.94
C ALA A 127 -24.42 -3.28 5.53
N VAL A 128 -23.82 -4.12 4.68
CA VAL A 128 -24.42 -5.39 4.23
C VAL A 128 -24.20 -6.52 5.24
N ILE A 129 -23.10 -6.50 6.00
CA ILE A 129 -22.82 -7.51 7.01
C ILE A 129 -23.74 -7.29 8.22
N PRO A 130 -24.64 -8.23 8.54
CA PRO A 130 -25.58 -8.06 9.64
C PRO A 130 -24.87 -7.81 10.97
N GLY A 131 -25.26 -6.73 11.66
CA GLY A 131 -24.71 -6.35 12.96
C GLY A 131 -23.31 -5.75 12.94
N ALA A 132 -22.63 -5.63 11.79
CA ALA A 132 -21.27 -5.06 11.73
C ALA A 132 -21.25 -3.55 12.03
N MET A 133 -22.28 -2.80 11.62
CA MET A 133 -22.40 -1.36 11.89
C MET A 133 -22.62 -1.04 13.37
N ASP A 134 -23.21 -1.98 14.11
CA ASP A 134 -23.50 -1.84 15.53
C ASP A 134 -22.49 -2.58 16.42
N ALA A 135 -21.55 -3.31 15.81
CA ALA A 135 -20.49 -4.02 16.50
C ALA A 135 -19.41 -3.05 16.98
N GLY A 136 -19.20 -2.97 18.29
CA GLY A 136 -18.10 -2.22 18.88
C GLY A 136 -16.74 -2.87 18.63
N LEU A 137 -15.65 -2.13 18.90
CA LEU A 137 -14.27 -2.59 18.66
C LEU A 137 -13.86 -3.83 19.45
N VAL A 138 -14.60 -4.21 20.48
CA VAL A 138 -14.37 -5.42 21.29
C VAL A 138 -15.18 -6.63 20.80
N ASN A 139 -15.90 -6.51 19.69
CA ASN A 139 -16.73 -7.56 19.13
C ASN A 139 -16.05 -8.23 17.92
N ALA A 140 -16.04 -9.56 17.87
CA ALA A 140 -15.40 -10.29 16.77
C ALA A 140 -16.03 -10.00 15.39
N VAL A 141 -17.34 -9.72 15.33
CA VAL A 141 -18.06 -9.36 14.09
C VAL A 141 -17.46 -8.10 13.45
N PHE A 142 -17.07 -7.12 14.27
CA PHE A 142 -16.41 -5.90 13.78
C PHE A 142 -15.12 -6.24 13.02
N TRP A 143 -14.22 -7.00 13.64
CA TRP A 143 -12.91 -7.33 13.04
C TRP A 143 -13.01 -8.24 11.83
N VAL A 144 -13.93 -9.21 11.86
CA VAL A 144 -14.21 -10.06 10.68
C VAL A 144 -14.81 -9.23 9.56
N GLY A 145 -15.76 -8.36 9.86
CA GLY A 145 -16.34 -7.43 8.89
C GLY A 145 -15.29 -6.52 8.27
N MET A 146 -14.41 -5.94 9.09
CA MET A 146 -13.31 -5.08 8.64
C MET A 146 -12.34 -5.81 7.70
N MET A 147 -12.00 -7.08 7.97
CA MET A 147 -11.16 -7.87 7.05
C MET A 147 -11.82 -8.06 5.68
N ILE A 148 -13.12 -8.33 5.66
CA ILE A 148 -13.89 -8.51 4.43
C ILE A 148 -13.99 -7.18 3.67
N ALA A 149 -14.29 -6.09 4.38
CA ALA A 149 -14.36 -4.74 3.85
C ALA A 149 -13.03 -4.34 3.18
N LEU A 150 -11.92 -4.37 3.92
CA LEU A 150 -10.59 -3.99 3.39
C LEU A 150 -10.19 -4.85 2.19
N GLY A 151 -10.51 -6.14 2.20
CA GLY A 151 -10.30 -7.02 1.05
C GLY A 151 -11.09 -6.58 -0.18
N ALA A 152 -12.38 -6.26 -0.01
CA ALA A 152 -13.24 -5.78 -1.08
C ALA A 152 -12.80 -4.39 -1.59
N ALA A 153 -12.46 -3.47 -0.69
CA ALA A 153 -11.96 -2.14 -1.02
C ALA A 153 -10.66 -2.20 -1.81
N PHE A 154 -9.71 -3.07 -1.42
CA PHE A 154 -8.50 -3.33 -2.20
C PHE A 154 -8.82 -3.81 -3.63
N LEU A 155 -9.72 -4.79 -3.75
CA LEU A 155 -10.11 -5.34 -5.06
C LEU A 155 -10.80 -4.30 -5.95
N ALA A 156 -11.58 -3.39 -5.35
CA ALA A 156 -12.25 -2.31 -6.06
C ALA A 156 -11.31 -1.16 -6.46
N ALA A 157 -10.36 -0.79 -5.60
CA ALA A 157 -9.46 0.33 -5.83
C ALA A 157 -8.23 -0.05 -6.68
N TYR A 158 -7.79 -1.31 -6.67
CA TYR A 158 -6.71 -1.79 -7.55
C TYR A 158 -6.92 -1.45 -9.04
N PRO A 159 -8.07 -1.75 -9.68
CA PRO A 159 -8.29 -1.39 -11.08
C PRO A 159 -8.34 0.12 -11.30
N VAL A 160 -8.82 0.89 -10.32
CA VAL A 160 -8.81 2.36 -10.35
C VAL A 160 -7.37 2.87 -10.43
N ASN A 161 -6.51 2.42 -9.52
CA ASN A 161 -5.10 2.81 -9.47
C ASN A 161 -4.33 2.37 -10.72
N ARG A 162 -4.62 1.17 -11.22
CA ARG A 162 -4.06 0.69 -12.48
C ARG A 162 -4.49 1.55 -13.68
N ALA A 163 -5.77 1.95 -13.74
CA ALA A 163 -6.28 2.79 -14.81
C ALA A 163 -5.68 4.20 -14.77
N LEU A 164 -5.52 4.77 -13.57
CA LEU A 164 -4.89 6.09 -13.37
C LEU A 164 -3.42 6.07 -13.83
N LEU A 165 -2.64 5.06 -13.44
CA LEU A 165 -1.25 4.89 -13.88
C LEU A 165 -1.12 4.72 -15.40
N ARG A 166 -2.09 4.02 -16.03
CA ARG A 166 -2.14 3.87 -17.49
C ARG A 166 -2.50 5.15 -18.21
N ARG A 167 -3.44 5.94 -17.67
CA ARG A 167 -3.93 7.20 -18.28
C ARG A 167 -2.98 8.36 -18.12
N GLY A 168 -2.10 8.33 -17.12
CA GLY A 168 -1.27 9.47 -16.77
C GLY A 168 0.13 9.13 -16.29
N LYS A 169 0.96 8.42 -17.09
CA LYS A 169 2.46 8.36 -17.02
C LYS A 169 3.14 6.99 -16.74
N GLY A 170 2.75 5.91 -17.42
CA GLY A 170 3.63 4.72 -17.47
C GLY A 170 5.06 5.01 -18.02
N HIS A 171 5.22 6.08 -18.81
CA HIS A 171 6.49 6.50 -19.43
C HIS A 171 7.14 7.75 -18.81
N ALA A 172 6.41 8.59 -18.06
CA ALA A 172 7.02 9.77 -17.42
C ALA A 172 7.50 9.49 -15.99
N LEU A 173 6.84 8.58 -15.25
CA LEU A 173 7.37 8.12 -13.96
C LEU A 173 8.70 7.40 -14.15
N THR A 174 8.81 6.53 -15.15
CA THR A 174 10.05 5.77 -15.40
C THR A 174 11.22 6.68 -15.78
N HIS A 175 11.01 7.74 -16.57
CA HIS A 175 12.08 8.70 -16.88
C HIS A 175 12.49 9.59 -15.70
N GLU A 176 11.57 10.00 -14.81
CA GLU A 176 11.92 10.82 -13.62
C GLU A 176 12.64 10.00 -12.52
N TYR A 177 12.27 8.73 -12.32
CA TYR A 177 12.88 7.89 -11.28
C TYR A 177 14.33 7.48 -11.60
N HIS A 178 14.77 7.53 -12.86
CA HIS A 178 16.16 7.23 -13.24
C HIS A 178 17.14 8.42 -13.07
N HIS A 179 16.65 9.65 -12.86
CA HIS A 179 17.50 10.85 -12.77
C HIS A 179 17.59 11.50 -11.38
N GLY A 180 16.99 10.90 -10.35
CA GLY A 180 16.70 11.61 -9.11
C GLY A 180 17.03 10.91 -7.80
N ALA A 181 17.96 9.95 -7.77
CA ALA A 181 18.49 9.46 -6.48
C ALA A 181 19.41 10.51 -5.85
N GLN A 182 18.85 11.68 -5.51
CA GLN A 182 19.50 12.64 -4.64
C GLN A 182 19.55 12.03 -3.24
N THR A 183 20.75 11.86 -2.70
CA THR A 183 20.98 11.41 -1.32
C THR A 183 20.14 12.29 -0.37
N PRO A 184 19.23 11.73 0.43
CA PRO A 184 18.32 12.53 1.27
C PRO A 184 19.13 13.46 2.19
N SER A 185 19.07 14.77 1.95
CA SER A 185 19.76 15.77 2.77
C SER A 185 18.76 16.53 3.68
N GLY A 186 19.23 16.98 4.84
CA GLY A 186 18.43 17.76 5.80
C GLY A 186 17.36 16.95 6.56
N ALA A 187 16.20 17.55 6.81
CA ALA A 187 15.09 16.95 7.59
C ALA A 187 14.51 15.67 6.94
N ARG A 188 14.74 15.46 5.63
CA ARG A 188 14.23 14.31 4.86
C ARG A 188 14.81 12.97 5.31
N ARG A 189 15.97 12.95 5.98
CA ARG A 189 16.55 11.72 6.57
C ARG A 189 15.68 11.10 7.66
N PHE A 190 14.86 11.91 8.33
CA PHE A 190 14.00 11.46 9.43
C PHE A 190 12.66 10.91 8.93
N ILE A 191 12.37 10.99 7.62
CA ILE A 191 11.15 10.43 7.05
C ILE A 191 11.35 8.92 6.90
N PRO A 192 10.60 8.06 7.63
CA PRO A 192 10.69 6.62 7.46
C PRO A 192 10.22 6.21 6.06
N SER A 193 10.88 5.22 5.47
CA SER A 193 10.41 4.56 4.25
C SER A 193 9.86 3.19 4.64
N PHE A 194 8.55 3.06 4.66
CA PHE A 194 7.90 1.78 4.91
C PHE A 194 7.87 0.98 3.62
N SER A 195 8.33 -0.27 3.67
CA SER A 195 8.14 -1.17 2.54
C SER A 195 6.67 -1.58 2.46
N THR A 196 6.18 -1.86 1.26
CA THR A 196 4.81 -2.37 1.04
C THR A 196 4.54 -3.61 1.91
N GLY A 197 5.52 -4.52 2.03
CA GLY A 197 5.41 -5.70 2.89
C GLY A 197 5.31 -5.36 4.38
N THR A 198 6.03 -4.33 4.84
CA THR A 198 5.95 -3.85 6.24
C THR A 198 4.56 -3.32 6.56
N LEU A 199 3.96 -2.54 5.65
CA LEU A 199 2.62 -1.99 5.84
C LEU A 199 1.57 -3.10 5.91
N VAL A 200 1.62 -4.07 4.98
CA VAL A 200 0.73 -5.24 4.98
C VAL A 200 0.85 -6.03 6.28
N ALA A 201 2.08 -6.31 6.72
CA ALA A 201 2.31 -7.04 7.97
C ALA A 201 1.77 -6.26 9.18
N ALA A 202 1.93 -4.94 9.20
CA ALA A 202 1.42 -4.09 10.28
C ALA A 202 -0.12 -4.12 10.35
N ILE A 203 -0.81 -3.96 9.22
CA ILE A 203 -2.28 -4.05 9.16
C ILE A 203 -2.75 -5.43 9.60
N ALA A 204 -2.17 -6.49 9.03
CA ALA A 204 -2.57 -7.85 9.35
C ALA A 204 -2.37 -8.17 10.84
N ALA A 205 -1.22 -7.80 11.41
CA ALA A 205 -0.94 -7.99 12.83
C ALA A 205 -1.92 -7.21 13.72
N PHE A 206 -2.24 -5.96 13.34
CA PHE A 206 -3.19 -5.15 14.09
C PHE A 206 -4.60 -5.74 14.09
N ILE A 207 -5.10 -6.13 12.91
CA ILE A 207 -6.43 -6.72 12.75
C ILE A 207 -6.54 -8.06 13.48
N ILE A 208 -5.54 -8.93 13.34
CA ILE A 208 -5.50 -10.22 14.04
C ILE A 208 -5.44 -9.98 15.56
N GLY A 209 -4.64 -9.02 16.02
CA GLY A 209 -4.59 -8.65 17.43
C GLY A 209 -5.95 -8.22 17.98
N GLY A 210 -6.64 -7.33 17.26
CA GLY A 210 -7.99 -6.88 17.62
C GLY A 210 -9.02 -8.02 17.66
N LEU A 211 -8.98 -8.92 16.67
CA LEU A 211 -9.84 -10.10 16.63
C LEU A 211 -9.57 -11.02 17.82
N VAL A 212 -8.29 -11.31 18.12
CA VAL A 212 -7.90 -12.16 19.26
C VAL A 212 -8.39 -11.57 20.59
N VAL A 213 -8.21 -10.25 20.79
CA VAL A 213 -8.72 -9.57 21.99
C VAL A 213 -10.23 -9.66 22.09
N SER A 214 -10.95 -9.51 20.97
CA SER A 214 -12.41 -9.59 20.95
C SER A 214 -12.93 -11.00 21.27
N ILE A 215 -12.29 -12.03 20.72
CA ILE A 215 -12.62 -13.44 21.04
C ILE A 215 -12.31 -13.73 22.52
N ALA A 216 -11.22 -13.18 23.06
CA ALA A 216 -10.90 -13.33 24.48
C ALA A 216 -11.98 -12.72 25.37
N ALA A 217 -12.47 -11.52 25.05
CA ALA A 217 -13.55 -10.87 25.78
C ALA A 217 -14.86 -11.68 25.76
N ASP A 218 -15.23 -12.26 24.60
CA ASP A 218 -16.41 -13.12 24.48
C ASP A 218 -16.33 -14.39 25.34
N MET A 219 -15.12 -14.93 25.57
CA MET A 219 -14.92 -16.09 26.43
C MET A 219 -15.02 -15.75 27.93
N GLU A 220 -14.69 -14.51 28.31
CA GLU A 220 -14.77 -14.03 29.69
C GLU A 220 -16.22 -13.72 30.11
N ASP A 221 -17.07 -13.31 29.17
CA ASP A 221 -18.51 -13.08 29.41
C ASP A 221 -19.40 -13.68 28.29
N PRO A 222 -19.69 -15.00 28.34
CA PRO A 222 -20.49 -15.67 27.31
C PRO A 222 -21.96 -15.21 27.25
N GLY A 223 -22.43 -14.42 28.22
CA GLY A 223 -23.84 -14.04 28.39
C GLY A 223 -24.16 -12.56 28.15
N GLY A 224 -23.18 -11.66 28.24
CA GLY A 224 -23.39 -10.20 28.15
C GLY A 224 -23.92 -9.71 26.80
N HIS A 225 -23.49 -10.32 25.69
CA HIS A 225 -23.90 -9.89 24.35
C HIS A 225 -25.30 -10.37 23.92
N ALA A 226 -25.78 -11.49 24.47
CA ALA A 226 -27.13 -12.00 24.20
C ALA A 226 -28.23 -11.18 24.91
N GLN A 227 -27.94 -10.59 26.08
CA GLN A 227 -28.90 -9.75 26.80
C GLN A 227 -29.12 -8.39 26.12
N SER A 228 -28.09 -7.77 25.55
CA SER A 228 -28.22 -6.47 24.84
C SER A 228 -29.04 -6.56 23.54
N ALA A 229 -28.92 -7.67 22.79
CA ALA A 229 -29.74 -7.92 21.61
C ALA A 229 -31.22 -8.17 21.94
N THR A 230 -31.49 -8.79 23.10
CA THR A 230 -32.87 -9.06 23.56
C THR A 230 -33.54 -7.79 24.08
N ILE A 231 -32.80 -6.86 24.69
CA ILE A 231 -33.36 -5.59 25.20
C ILE A 231 -33.73 -4.63 24.05
N SER A 232 -32.97 -4.61 22.95
CA SER A 232 -33.29 -3.76 21.78
C SER A 232 -34.46 -4.29 20.94
N ALA A 233 -34.86 -5.55 21.10
CA ALA A 233 -36.00 -6.14 20.39
C ALA A 233 -37.35 -5.96 21.12
N VAL A 234 -37.35 -5.39 22.32
CA VAL A 234 -38.54 -5.25 23.20
C VAL A 234 -38.86 -3.78 23.53
N GLY A 235 -38.06 -2.81 23.05
CA GLY A 235 -38.31 -1.36 23.19
C GLY A 235 -38.61 -0.70 21.87
#